data_AF-A0A1H6SCS5-F1
#
_entry.id   AF-A0A1H6SCS5-F1
#
_cell.length_a   1.000
_cell.length_b   1.000
_cell.length_c   1.000
_cell.angle_alpha   90.00
_cell.angle_beta   90.00
_cell.angle_gamma   90.00
#
_symmetry.space_group_name_H-M   'P 1'
#
loop_
_entity.id
_entity.type
_entity.pdbx_description
1 polymer ?
#
loop_
_entity_poly.entity_id
_entity_poly.type
_entity_poly.pdbx_seq_one_letter_code
_entity_poly.pdbx_strand_id
1 'polypeptide(L)' 'MNLDDEMRDLRQADDAISAAQSRIGRQFELLQALDRDGHNTGQAEKLLAEMQKALQVMIQYRATIAAAIDSIKAKKL' A
#
# COMPACT_ATOMS: atom_id res chain seq x y z
N MET A 1 21.33 10.39 7.07
CA MET A 1 19.85 10.45 6.99
C MET A 1 19.48 11.92 6.92
N ASN A 2 19.00 12.39 5.77
CA ASN A 2 18.61 13.78 5.54
C ASN A 2 17.08 13.88 5.61
N LEU A 3 16.55 14.91 6.29
CA LEU A 3 15.12 15.12 6.46
C LEU A 3 14.39 15.21 5.11
N ASP A 4 15.00 15.85 4.12
CA ASP A 4 14.40 16.04 2.79
C ASP A 4 14.27 14.73 2.02
N ASP A 5 15.19 13.78 2.22
CA ASP A 5 15.14 12.47 1.58
C ASP A 5 14.04 11.62 2.23
N GLU A 6 13.95 11.59 3.56
CA GLU A 6 12.87 10.88 4.26
C GLU A 6 11.48 11.43 3.92
N MET A 7 11.35 12.76 3.77
CA MET A 7 10.09 13.38 3.34
C MET A 7 9.72 13.00 1.89
N ARG A 8 10.71 12.79 1.02
CA ARG A 8 10.47 12.31 -0.35
C ARG A 8 10.01 10.85 -0.33
N ASP A 9 10.68 10.01 0.45
CA ASP A 9 10.33 8.60 0.61
C ASP A 9 8.92 8.44 1.20
N LEU A 10 8.55 9.31 2.14
CA LEU A 10 7.20 9.33 2.71
C LEU A 10 6.13 9.63 1.66
N ARG A 11 6.36 10.63 0.81
CA ARG A 11 5.43 10.98 -0.29
C ARG A 11 5.33 9.82 -1.29
N GLN A 12 6.45 9.23 -1.67
CA GLN A 12 6.46 8.08 -2.57
C GLN A 12 5.71 6.88 -1.98
N ALA A 13 5.86 6.64 -0.67
CA ALA A 13 5.11 5.60 0.02
C ALA A 13 3.60 5.89 0.03
N ASP A 14 3.20 7.13 0.30
CA ASP A 14 1.79 7.55 0.28
C ASP A 14 1.18 7.39 -1.14
N ASP A 15 1.90 7.79 -2.19
CA ASP A 15 1.48 7.62 -3.58
C ASP A 15 1.33 6.13 -3.96
N ALA A 16 2.30 5.30 -3.57
CA ALA A 16 2.28 3.86 -3.83
C ALA A 16 1.10 3.16 -3.12
N ILE A 17 0.82 3.54 -1.87
CA ILE A 17 -0.32 3.04 -1.09
C ILE A 17 -1.64 3.40 -1.78
N SER A 18 -1.81 4.66 -2.19
CA SER A 18 -3.01 5.12 -2.89
C SER A 18 -3.25 4.38 -4.21
N ALA A 19 -2.18 4.19 -5.00
CA ALA A 19 -2.24 3.43 -6.24
C ALA A 19 -2.60 1.94 -5.99
N ALA A 20 -2.01 1.32 -4.96
CA ALA A 20 -2.29 -0.06 -4.58
C ALA A 20 -3.75 -0.24 -4.13
N GLN A 21 -4.26 0.66 -3.27
CA GLN A 21 -5.67 0.66 -2.83
C GLN A 21 -6.63 0.76 -4.03
N SER A 22 -6.36 1.70 -4.93
CA SER A 22 -7.17 1.89 -6.16
C SER A 22 -7.13 0.67 -7.08
N ARG A 23 -5.99 -0.03 -7.15
CA ARG A 23 -5.85 -1.27 -7.93
C ARG A 23 -6.60 -2.42 -7.28
N ILE A 24 -6.47 -2.60 -5.96
CA ILE A 24 -7.17 -3.63 -5.19
C ILE A 24 -8.69 -3.46 -5.32
N GLY A 25 -9.20 -2.22 -5.18
CA GLY A 25 -10.63 -1.94 -5.36
C GLY A 25 -11.15 -2.39 -6.73
N ARG A 26 -10.45 -2.03 -7.81
CA ARG A 26 -10.81 -2.47 -9.17
C ARG A 26 -10.76 -3.98 -9.36
N GLN A 27 -9.78 -4.66 -8.77
CA GLN A 27 -9.68 -6.13 -8.86
C GLN A 27 -10.82 -6.81 -8.10
N PHE A 28 -11.24 -6.23 -6.97
CA PHE A 28 -12.38 -6.72 -6.21
C PHE A 28 -13.69 -6.59 -7.00
N GLU A 29 -13.93 -5.44 -7.65
CA GLU A 29 -15.09 -5.23 -8.52
C GLU A 29 -15.10 -6.22 -9.70
N LEU A 30 -13.95 -6.42 -10.35
CA LEU A 30 -13.81 -7.37 -11.44
C LEU A 30 -14.10 -8.81 -10.99
N LEU A 31 -13.61 -9.20 -9.81
CA LEU A 31 -13.85 -10.52 -9.24
C LEU A 31 -15.34 -10.77 -8.98
N GLN A 32 -16.06 -9.78 -8.45
CA GLN A 32 -17.51 -9.89 -8.25
C GLN A 32 -18.27 -10.06 -9.58
N ALA A 33 -17.84 -9.38 -10.64
CA ALA A 33 -18.45 -9.53 -11.96
C ALA A 33 -18.20 -10.95 -12.50
N LEU A 34 -16.96 -11.43 -12.42
CA LEU A 34 -16.58 -12.76 -12.89
C LEU A 34 -17.31 -13.88 -12.13
N ASP A 35 -17.42 -13.75 -10.81
CA ASP A 35 -18.13 -14.71 -9.96
C ASP A 35 -19.63 -14.77 -10.32
N ARG A 36 -20.26 -13.60 -10.53
CA ARG A 36 -21.65 -13.49 -10.96
C ARG A 36 -21.90 -14.17 -12.31
N ASP A 37 -20.95 -14.04 -13.23
CA ASP A 37 -21.02 -14.65 -14.57
C ASP A 37 -20.68 -16.15 -14.55
N GLY A 38 -20.41 -16.72 -13.38
CA GLY A 38 -20.16 -18.16 -13.19
C GLY A 38 -18.73 -18.59 -13.52
N HIS A 39 -17.78 -17.64 -13.63
CA HIS A 39 -16.38 -17.96 -13.82
C HIS A 39 -15.74 -18.48 -12.53
N ASN A 40 -14.76 -19.38 -12.65
CA ASN A 40 -13.94 -19.81 -11.51
C ASN A 40 -12.94 -18.70 -11.14
N THR A 41 -13.19 -18.04 -10.01
CA THR A 41 -12.41 -16.89 -9.51
C THR A 41 -11.36 -17.26 -8.47
N GLY A 42 -11.25 -18.53 -8.04
CA GLY A 42 -10.48 -18.90 -6.85
C GLY A 42 -8.97 -18.58 -6.90
N GLN A 43 -8.35 -18.55 -8.09
CA GLN A 43 -6.95 -18.10 -8.22
C GLN A 43 -6.83 -16.58 -8.09
N ALA A 44 -7.78 -15.84 -8.66
CA ALA A 44 -7.79 -14.39 -8.61
C ALA A 44 -8.11 -13.87 -7.19
N GLU A 45 -8.94 -14.58 -6.42
CA GLU A 45 -9.15 -14.28 -4.99
C GLU A 45 -7.87 -14.41 -4.17
N LYS A 46 -7.09 -15.47 -4.40
CA LYS A 46 -5.79 -15.65 -3.75
C LYS A 46 -4.82 -14.53 -4.10
N LEU A 47 -4.78 -14.14 -5.38
CA LEU A 47 -3.97 -13.01 -5.81
C LEU A 47 -4.42 -11.70 -5.13
N LEU A 48 -5.72 -11.45 -5.03
CA LEU A 48 -6.25 -10.27 -4.33
C LEU A 48 -5.83 -10.27 -2.86
N ALA A 49 -5.88 -11.42 -2.19
CA ALA A 49 -5.41 -11.55 -0.81
C ALA A 49 -3.91 -11.25 -0.67
N GLU A 50 -3.07 -11.72 -1.59
CA GLU A 50 -1.64 -11.38 -1.58
C GLU A 50 -1.40 -9.88 -1.85
N MET A 51 -2.19 -9.26 -2.73
CA MET A 51 -2.13 -7.81 -2.94
C MET A 51 -2.49 -7.03 -1.68
N GLN A 52 -3.50 -7.47 -0.92
CA GLN A 52 -3.88 -6.85 0.36
C GLN A 52 -2.79 -7.00 1.41
N LYS A 53 -2.13 -8.17 1.48
CA LYS A 53 -0.96 -8.36 2.36
C LYS A 53 0.18 -7.43 1.98
N ALA A 54 0.47 -7.29 0.68
CA ALA A 54 1.50 -6.37 0.20
C ALA A 54 1.18 -4.91 0.57
N LEU A 55 -0.08 -4.49 0.43
CA LEU A 55 -0.54 -3.17 0.87
C LEU A 55 -0.29 -2.96 2.37
N GLN A 56 -0.56 -3.97 3.20
CA GLN A 56 -0.31 -3.88 4.64
C GLN A 56 1.17 -3.67 4.95
N VAL A 57 2.06 -4.34 4.24
CA VAL A 57 3.52 -4.15 4.38
C VAL A 57 3.93 -2.73 3.97
N MET A 58 3.35 -2.19 2.89
CA MET A 58 3.61 -0.81 2.46
C MET A 58 3.20 0.21 3.54
N ILE A 59 2.04 0.01 4.18
CA ILE A 59 1.55 0.85 5.28
C ILE A 59 2.51 0.80 6.48
N GLN A 60 3.01 -0.38 6.84
CA GLN A 60 4.00 -0.55 7.91
C GLN A 60 5.33 0.15 7.58
N TYR A 61 5.79 0.04 6.34
CA TYR A 61 6.99 0.73 5.88
C TYR A 61 6.83 2.26 5.95
N ARG A 62 5.70 2.79 5.48
CA ARG A 62 5.34 4.21 5.60
C ARG A 62 5.38 4.70 7.05
N ALA A 63 4.87 3.90 7.99
CA ALA A 63 4.92 4.23 9.41
C ALA A 63 6.37 4.29 9.95
N THR A 64 7.26 3.43 9.44
CA THR A 64 8.69 3.44 9.80
C THR A 64 9.38 4.72 9.33
N ILE A 65 9.11 5.16 8.10
CA ILE A 65 9.63 6.44 7.57
C ILE A 65 9.15 7.61 8.42
N ALA A 66 7.86 7.65 8.76
CA ALA A 66 7.30 8.70 9.60
C ALA A 66 7.99 8.78 10.98
N ALA A 67 8.22 7.63 11.62
CA ALA A 67 8.95 7.58 12.89
C ALA A 67 10.40 8.07 12.76
N ALA A 68 11.07 7.77 11.65
CA ALA A 68 12.42 8.27 11.38
C ALA A 68 12.45 9.80 11.22
N ILE A 69 11.47 10.37 10.50
CA ILE A 69 11.29 11.82 10.35
C ILE A 69 11.13 12.50 11.71
N ASP A 70 10.26 11.96 12.57
CA ASP A 70 10.00 12.52 13.89
C ASP A 70 11.26 12.49 14.77
N SER A 71 12.03 11.40 14.70
CA SER A 71 13.33 11.29 15.38
C SER A 71 14.34 12.34 14.89
N ILE A 72 14.42 12.59 13.58
CA ILE A 72 15.31 13.59 13.00
C ILE A 72 14.90 15.00 13.44
N LYS A 73 13.60 15.30 13.43
CA LYS A 73 13.07 16.60 13.89
C LYS A 73 13.35 16.84 15.37
N ALA A 74 13.15 15.83 16.21
CA ALA A 74 13.41 15.92 17.65
C ALA A 74 14.89 16.18 17.98
N LYS A 75 15.82 15.67 17.17
CA LYS A 75 17.28 15.90 17.35
C LYS A 75 17.77 17.27 16.87
N LYS A 76 16.95 18.01 16.12
CA LYS A 76 17.28 19.36 15.62
C LYS A 76 16.71 20.49 16.50
N LEU A 77 15.87 20.15 17.48
CA LEU A 77 15.44 21.03 18.57
C LEU A 77 16.43 20.94 19.74
#